data_AF-A0A350YEE7-F1
#
_entry.id   AF-A0A350YEE7-F1
#
_cell.length_a   1.000
_cell.length_b   1.000
_cell.length_c   1.000
_cell.angle_alpha   90.00
_cell.angle_beta   90.00
_cell.angle_gamma   90.00
#
_symmetry.space_group_name_H-M   'P 1'
#
loop_
_entity.id
_entity.type
_entity.pdbx_description
1 polymer ?
#
loop_
_entity_poly.entity_id
_entity_poly.type
_entity_poly.pdbx_seq_one_letter_code
_entity_poly.pdbx_strand_id
1 'polypeptide(L)'
;MDKTILAYAAGLMDGEGSITLIRTNKGGQRAPYLTMTSTSIELVQFMKDHFGGSACIAHKAKDKYSEAYHWKIGRKGALKALTLIAPYLREKEKVRRARLILDHYPELLPRNGHYTPEILEKIHQVEQEFFKYSSKVKILKKAEDEGIEPLQLSTVPQVSSLVAVHSAASSKLNNGR
;
A
#
# COMPACT_ATOMS: atom_id res chain seq x y z
N MET A 1 22.64 7.34 6.18
CA MET A 1 22.51 5.96 5.66
C MET A 1 23.25 5.89 4.35
N ASP A 2 23.94 4.78 4.10
CA ASP A 2 24.74 4.61 2.88
C ASP A 2 23.86 4.59 1.61
N LYS A 3 24.37 5.13 0.50
CA LYS A 3 23.60 5.25 -0.76
C LYS A 3 23.28 3.89 -1.37
N THR A 4 24.16 2.90 -1.21
CA THR A 4 23.92 1.56 -1.77
C THR A 4 22.80 0.85 -1.02
N ILE A 5 22.72 1.02 0.30
CA ILE A 5 21.59 0.55 1.13
C ILE A 5 20.28 1.17 0.65
N LEU A 6 20.26 2.48 0.40
CA LEU A 6 19.06 3.18 -0.08
C LEU A 6 18.64 2.72 -1.48
N ALA A 7 19.59 2.56 -2.40
CA ALA A 7 19.32 2.07 -3.74
C ALA A 7 18.82 0.61 -3.73
N TYR A 8 19.41 -0.24 -2.89
CA TYR A 8 18.99 -1.63 -2.72
C TYR A 8 17.58 -1.71 -2.13
N ALA A 9 17.29 -0.95 -1.07
CA ALA A 9 15.95 -0.87 -0.49
C ALA A 9 14.91 -0.35 -1.49
N ALA A 10 15.25 0.64 -2.31
CA ALA A 10 14.37 1.10 -3.38
C ALA A 10 14.11 0.01 -4.43
N GLY A 11 15.12 -0.77 -4.80
CA GLY A 11 14.98 -1.93 -5.69
C GLY A 11 14.06 -3.01 -5.12
N LEU A 12 14.22 -3.36 -3.83
CA LEU A 12 13.30 -4.26 -3.12
C LEU A 12 11.87 -3.70 -3.13
N MET A 13 11.72 -2.40 -2.88
CA MET A 13 10.43 -1.75 -2.90
C MET A 13 9.81 -1.71 -4.29
N ASP A 14 10.59 -1.62 -5.37
CA ASP A 14 10.12 -1.68 -6.76
C ASP A 14 9.69 -3.11 -7.17
N GLY A 15 10.38 -4.14 -6.70
CA GLY A 15 10.06 -5.54 -7.00
C GLY A 15 8.93 -6.11 -6.15
N GLU A 16 9.11 -6.15 -4.83
CA GLU A 16 8.22 -6.84 -3.89
C GLU A 16 7.40 -5.87 -3.02
N GLY A 17 7.79 -4.60 -2.99
CA GLY A 17 7.15 -3.60 -2.15
C GLY A 17 5.86 -3.01 -2.73
N SER A 18 5.13 -2.34 -1.86
CA SER A 18 3.95 -1.55 -2.17
C SER A 18 3.98 -0.23 -1.43
N ILE A 19 3.65 0.84 -2.15
CA ILE A 19 3.42 2.18 -1.63
C ILE A 19 1.91 2.40 -1.70
N THR A 20 1.26 2.56 -0.57
CA THR A 20 -0.21 2.56 -0.49
C THR A 20 -0.75 3.48 0.60
N LEU A 21 -2.07 3.73 0.54
CA LEU A 21 -2.83 4.44 1.55
C LEU A 21 -3.85 3.47 2.17
N ILE A 22 -3.80 3.25 3.48
CA ILE A 22 -4.71 2.32 4.18
C ILE A 22 -5.49 2.98 5.30
N ARG A 23 -6.70 2.49 5.56
CA ARG A 23 -7.49 2.81 6.75
C ARG A 23 -7.19 1.77 7.82
N THR A 24 -6.67 2.19 8.97
CA THR A 24 -6.42 1.26 10.09
C THR A 24 -7.67 1.03 10.93
N ASN A 25 -8.56 2.03 11.00
CA ASN A 25 -9.78 2.00 11.82
C ASN A 25 -10.99 2.29 10.95
N LYS A 26 -12.15 1.71 11.30
CA LYS A 26 -13.42 2.00 10.64
C LYS A 26 -13.75 3.50 10.78
N GLY A 27 -14.06 4.17 9.68
CA GLY A 27 -14.34 5.61 9.65
C GLY A 27 -13.09 6.51 9.75
N GLY A 28 -11.89 5.95 9.90
CA GLY A 28 -10.65 6.72 9.91
C GLY A 28 -10.16 7.12 8.52
N GLN A 29 -9.34 8.17 8.46
CA GLN A 29 -8.68 8.62 7.23
C GLN A 29 -7.59 7.65 6.78
N ARG A 30 -7.33 7.56 5.47
CA ARG A 30 -6.22 6.73 4.99
C ARG A 30 -4.89 7.38 5.36
N ALA A 31 -3.95 6.55 5.76
CA ALA A 31 -2.58 6.97 6.05
C ALA A 31 -1.59 6.28 5.12
N PRO A 32 -0.42 6.90 4.85
CA PRO A 32 0.62 6.30 4.04
C PRO A 32 1.22 5.08 4.73
N TYR A 33 1.39 4.01 3.97
CA TYR A 33 2.05 2.79 4.40
C TYR A 33 2.97 2.29 3.29
N LEU A 34 4.12 1.78 3.73
CA LEU A 34 5.02 0.95 2.91
C LEU A 34 4.89 -0.48 3.42
N THR A 35 4.76 -1.41 2.50
CA THR A 35 4.68 -2.83 2.82
C THR A 35 5.51 -3.64 1.86
N MET A 36 6.06 -4.76 2.31
CA MET A 36 6.78 -5.72 1.48
C MET A 36 6.47 -7.12 1.98
N THR A 37 6.28 -8.07 1.07
CA THR A 37 6.10 -9.49 1.42
C THR A 37 7.11 -10.31 0.64
N SER A 38 7.83 -11.19 1.32
CA SER A 38 8.86 -12.04 0.71
C SER A 38 8.89 -13.40 1.38
N THR A 39 9.34 -14.43 0.68
CA THR A 39 9.67 -15.73 1.30
C THR A 39 11.05 -15.72 1.97
N SER A 40 11.89 -14.72 1.67
CA SER A 40 13.16 -14.51 2.38
C SER A 40 12.95 -13.62 3.60
N ILE A 41 13.12 -14.20 4.79
CA ILE A 41 13.10 -13.45 6.06
C ILE A 41 14.21 -12.41 6.11
N GLU A 42 15.37 -12.67 5.50
CA GLU A 42 16.52 -11.76 5.49
C GLU A 42 16.17 -10.42 4.85
N LEU A 43 15.41 -10.42 3.74
CA LEU A 43 14.96 -9.20 3.08
C LEU A 43 13.98 -8.41 3.94
N VAL A 44 13.03 -9.10 4.56
CA VAL A 44 12.04 -8.49 5.46
C VAL A 44 12.71 -7.89 6.70
N GLN A 45 13.67 -8.60 7.26
CA GLN A 45 14.44 -8.16 8.43
C GLN A 45 15.38 -7.01 8.07
N PHE A 46 16.01 -7.04 6.90
CA PHE A 46 16.79 -5.92 6.36
C PHE A 46 15.95 -4.63 6.32
N MET A 47 14.71 -4.68 5.81
CA MET A 47 13.84 -3.51 5.79
C MET A 47 13.48 -3.02 7.20
N LYS A 48 13.24 -3.96 8.14
CA LYS A 48 12.97 -3.62 9.54
C LYS A 48 14.15 -2.97 10.24
N ASP A 49 15.36 -3.48 10.03
CA ASP A 49 16.55 -2.97 10.73
C ASP A 49 16.98 -1.59 10.22
N HIS A 50 16.82 -1.33 8.93
CA HIS A 50 17.21 -0.05 8.34
C HIS A 50 16.13 1.03 8.48
N PHE A 51 14.84 0.67 8.36
CA PHE A 51 13.75 1.64 8.29
C PHE A 51 12.80 1.59 9.49
N GLY A 52 12.92 0.58 10.36
CA GLY A 52 12.01 0.33 11.47
C GLY A 52 10.71 -0.34 11.02
N GLY A 53 9.63 -0.12 11.77
CA GLY A 53 8.34 -0.76 11.52
C GLY A 53 8.25 -2.17 12.11
N SER A 54 7.41 -3.00 11.52
CA SER A 54 7.11 -4.34 12.02
C SER A 54 7.30 -5.40 10.94
N ALA A 55 7.88 -6.53 11.32
CA ALA A 55 7.98 -7.73 10.51
C ALA A 55 7.17 -8.86 11.19
N CYS A 56 6.38 -9.60 10.42
CA CYS A 56 5.62 -10.74 10.91
C CYS A 56 5.51 -11.85 9.86
N ILE A 57 5.16 -13.06 10.29
CA ILE A 57 4.83 -14.15 9.36
C ILE A 57 3.48 -13.81 8.71
N ALA A 58 3.46 -13.71 7.38
CA ALA A 58 2.27 -13.47 6.57
C ALA A 58 1.45 -14.75 6.40
N HIS A 59 2.14 -15.84 6.07
CA HIS A 59 1.54 -17.16 5.88
C HIS A 59 2.49 -18.21 6.44
N LYS A 60 1.98 -19.04 7.36
CA LYS A 60 2.70 -20.23 7.82
C LYS A 60 2.85 -21.21 6.67
N ALA A 61 4.01 -21.87 6.60
CA ALA A 61 4.27 -22.91 5.63
C ALA A 61 3.19 -23.99 5.73
N LYS A 62 2.85 -24.55 4.57
CA LYS A 62 2.11 -25.81 4.44
C LYS A 62 3.04 -26.78 3.72
N ASP A 63 2.72 -28.07 3.73
CA ASP A 63 3.58 -29.14 3.18
C ASP A 63 4.11 -28.92 1.73
N LYS A 64 3.54 -27.97 0.97
CA LYS A 64 3.93 -27.62 -0.40
C LYS A 64 4.43 -26.17 -0.60
N TYR A 65 4.46 -25.32 0.43
CA TYR A 65 4.77 -23.89 0.29
C TYR A 65 5.69 -23.39 1.40
N SER A 66 6.70 -22.61 1.03
CA SER A 66 7.59 -21.90 1.96
C SER A 66 6.84 -20.86 2.79
N GLU A 67 7.36 -20.56 3.99
CA GLU A 67 6.85 -19.47 4.82
C GLU A 67 6.98 -18.13 4.09
N ALA A 68 5.97 -17.28 4.23
CA ALA A 68 6.01 -15.91 3.74
C ALA A 68 6.05 -14.93 4.91
N TYR A 69 6.91 -13.93 4.79
CA TYR A 69 7.16 -12.89 5.77
C TYR A 69 6.70 -11.54 5.23
N HIS A 70 6.23 -10.67 6.12
CA HIS A 70 5.67 -9.38 5.78
C HIS A 70 6.29 -8.28 6.62
N TRP A 71 6.87 -7.28 5.95
CA TRP A 71 7.31 -6.04 6.56
C TRP A 71 6.27 -4.95 6.28
N LYS A 72 5.98 -4.12 7.29
CA LYS A 72 5.17 -2.92 7.14
C LYS A 72 5.65 -1.79 8.01
N ILE A 73 5.55 -0.57 7.50
CA ILE A 73 5.73 0.67 8.23
C ILE A 73 4.68 1.69 7.78
N GLY A 74 4.15 2.47 8.72
CA GLY A 74 3.03 3.36 8.46
C GLY A 74 3.22 4.78 8.96
N ARG A 75 2.32 5.66 8.54
CA ARG A 75 2.17 7.05 9.01
C ARG A 75 3.50 7.80 8.88
N LYS A 76 3.95 8.46 9.95
CA LYS A 76 5.21 9.20 9.99
C LYS A 76 6.43 8.33 9.68
N GLY A 77 6.41 7.05 10.05
CA GLY A 77 7.50 6.12 9.72
C GLY A 77 7.60 5.87 8.21
N ALA A 78 6.45 5.67 7.56
CA ALA A 78 6.39 5.53 6.11
C ALA A 78 6.91 6.79 5.41
N LEU A 79 6.52 7.99 5.86
CA LEU A 79 7.04 9.24 5.29
C LEU A 79 8.57 9.33 5.40
N LYS A 80 9.13 9.05 6.59
CA LYS A 80 10.58 9.07 6.80
C LYS A 80 11.31 8.09 5.89
N ALA A 81 10.85 6.84 5.81
CA ALA A 81 11.45 5.83 4.96
C ALA A 81 11.34 6.22 3.48
N LEU A 82 10.16 6.69 3.05
CA LEU A 82 9.89 7.09 1.68
C LEU A 82 10.74 8.27 1.22
N THR A 83 10.97 9.27 2.08
CA THR A 83 11.88 10.39 1.77
C THR A 83 13.29 9.91 1.43
N LEU A 84 13.77 8.85 2.09
CA LEU A 84 15.12 8.32 1.87
C LEU A 84 15.22 7.50 0.59
N ILE A 85 14.21 6.67 0.28
CA ILE A 85 14.26 5.73 -0.86
C ILE A 85 13.71 6.33 -2.16
N ALA A 86 12.81 7.32 -2.09
CA ALA A 86 12.14 7.87 -3.26
C ALA A 86 13.09 8.35 -4.39
N PRO A 87 14.26 8.96 -4.10
CA PRO A 87 15.21 9.35 -5.15
C PRO A 87 15.77 8.18 -5.96
N TYR A 88 15.68 6.95 -5.45
CA TYR A 88 16.24 5.74 -6.07
C TYR A 88 15.18 4.83 -6.69
N LEU A 89 13.89 5.10 -6.49
CA LEU A 89 12.79 4.34 -7.10
C LEU A 89 12.79 4.49 -8.62
N ARG A 90 12.43 3.41 -9.32
CA ARG A 90 12.40 3.31 -10.78
C ARG A 90 11.03 2.94 -11.34
N GLU A 91 10.20 2.22 -10.59
CA GLU A 91 8.86 1.89 -11.06
C GLU A 91 7.98 3.15 -11.10
N LYS A 92 7.41 3.45 -12.26
CA LYS A 92 6.78 4.75 -12.55
C LYS A 92 5.60 5.06 -11.62
N GLU A 93 4.75 4.08 -11.34
CA GLU A 93 3.61 4.30 -10.44
C GLU A 93 4.05 4.49 -8.99
N LYS A 94 5.06 3.75 -8.53
CA LYS A 94 5.66 3.92 -7.20
C LYS A 94 6.33 5.27 -7.06
N VAL A 95 7.07 5.75 -8.07
CA VAL A 95 7.64 7.11 -8.09
C VAL A 95 6.54 8.17 -8.01
N ARG A 96 5.47 8.02 -8.81
CA ARG A 96 4.33 8.95 -8.79
C ARG A 96 3.63 8.98 -7.44
N ARG A 97 3.33 7.81 -6.88
CA ARG A 97 2.72 7.65 -5.55
C ARG A 97 3.61 8.21 -4.45
N ALA A 98 4.91 7.98 -4.54
CA ALA A 98 5.88 8.49 -3.59
C ALA A 98 5.86 10.01 -3.55
N ARG A 99 5.93 10.66 -4.73
CA ARG A 99 5.83 12.10 -4.88
C ARG A 99 4.54 12.66 -4.30
N LEU A 100 3.39 12.11 -4.71
CA LEU A 100 2.09 12.56 -4.21
C LEU A 100 1.97 12.48 -2.68
N ILE A 101 2.53 11.41 -2.07
CA ILE A 101 2.57 11.28 -0.62
C ILE A 101 3.49 12.35 -0.01
N LEU A 102 4.72 12.47 -0.50
CA LEU A 102 5.72 13.37 0.09
C LEU A 102 5.34 14.84 -0.02
N ASP A 103 4.70 15.24 -1.12
CA ASP A 103 4.33 16.62 -1.39
C ASP A 103 3.12 17.08 -0.55
N HIS A 104 2.18 16.18 -0.25
CA HIS A 104 0.90 16.57 0.37
C HIS A 104 0.70 16.07 1.81
N TYR A 105 1.09 14.83 2.12
CA TYR A 105 0.73 14.24 3.42
C TYR A 105 1.30 14.95 4.67
N PRO A 106 2.49 15.57 4.65
CA PRO A 106 2.99 16.32 5.81
C PRO A 106 2.02 17.40 6.31
N GLU A 107 1.27 18.03 5.39
CA GLU A 107 0.32 19.10 5.69
C GLU A 107 -1.07 18.58 6.10
N LEU A 108 -1.40 17.34 5.73
CA LEU A 108 -2.68 16.70 5.99
C LEU A 108 -2.75 16.01 7.36
N LEU A 109 -1.63 15.92 8.09
CA LEU A 109 -1.60 15.34 9.43
C LEU A 109 -2.05 16.38 10.46
N PRO A 110 -3.18 16.17 11.16
CA PRO A 110 -3.68 17.13 12.13
C PRO A 110 -2.72 17.20 13.31
N ARG A 111 -2.24 18.41 13.64
CA ARG A 111 -1.30 18.62 14.76
C ARG A 111 -1.94 18.40 16.12
N ASN A 112 -3.23 18.74 16.25
CA ASN A 112 -4.04 18.62 17.47
C ASN A 112 -4.99 17.42 17.44
N GLY A 113 -4.87 16.54 16.44
CA GLY A 113 -5.73 15.35 16.30
C GLY A 113 -7.11 15.61 15.68
N HIS A 114 -7.49 16.85 15.42
CA HIS A 114 -8.78 17.20 14.81
C HIS A 114 -8.62 17.57 13.33
N TYR A 115 -9.48 17.00 12.48
CA TYR A 115 -9.55 17.35 11.07
C TYR A 115 -10.61 18.44 10.85
N THR A 116 -10.23 19.54 10.23
CA THR A 116 -11.19 20.53 9.73
C THR A 116 -11.84 20.02 8.44
N PRO A 117 -13.06 20.50 8.08
CA PRO A 117 -13.69 20.15 6.80
C PRO A 117 -12.79 20.41 5.59
N GLU A 118 -12.02 21.49 5.61
CA GLU A 118 -11.06 21.82 4.55
C GLU A 118 -9.94 20.79 4.42
N ILE A 119 -9.38 20.32 5.54
CA ILE A 119 -8.34 19.27 5.52
C ILE A 119 -8.94 17.94 5.04
N LEU A 120 -10.18 17.62 5.44
CA LEU A 120 -10.85 16.40 4.99
C LEU A 120 -11.04 16.40 3.47
N GLU A 121 -11.43 17.54 2.90
CA GLU A 121 -11.57 17.70 1.45
C GLU A 121 -10.22 17.52 0.75
N LYS A 122 -9.15 18.15 1.26
CA LYS A 122 -7.79 17.96 0.72
C LYS A 122 -7.32 16.50 0.80
N ILE A 123 -7.61 15.80 1.90
CA ILE A 123 -7.33 14.36 2.03
C ILE A 123 -8.08 13.58 0.95
N HIS A 124 -9.36 13.88 0.74
CA HIS A 124 -10.17 13.20 -0.26
C HIS A 124 -9.60 13.38 -1.68
N GLN A 125 -9.21 14.60 -2.04
CA GLN A 125 -8.61 14.90 -3.35
C GLN A 125 -7.29 14.15 -3.56
N VAL A 126 -6.42 14.12 -2.55
CA VAL A 126 -5.16 13.36 -2.62
C VAL A 126 -5.42 11.87 -2.74
N GLU A 127 -6.40 11.32 -2.00
CA GLU A 127 -6.78 9.91 -2.12
C GLU A 127 -7.29 9.57 -3.53
N GLN A 128 -8.14 10.42 -4.13
CA GLN A 128 -8.62 10.22 -5.49
C GLN A 128 -7.47 10.21 -6.50
N GLU A 129 -6.59 11.21 -6.46
CA GLU A 129 -5.45 11.29 -7.37
C GLU A 129 -4.44 10.15 -7.15
N PHE A 130 -4.31 9.66 -5.91
CA PHE A 130 -3.48 8.49 -5.60
C PHE A 130 -3.99 7.24 -6.31
N PHE A 131 -5.29 6.98 -6.26
CA PHE A 131 -5.90 5.75 -6.79
C PHE A 131 -6.35 5.83 -8.26
N LYS A 132 -6.37 7.02 -8.86
CA LYS A 132 -6.80 7.29 -10.25
C LYS A 132 -6.26 6.33 -11.31
N TYR A 133 -4.99 5.95 -11.22
CA TYR A 133 -4.33 5.08 -12.21
C TYR A 133 -4.23 3.61 -11.78
N SER A 134 -4.90 3.23 -10.70
CA SER A 134 -4.94 1.85 -10.23
C SER A 134 -5.48 0.94 -11.32
N SER A 135 -4.91 -0.26 -11.47
CA SER A 135 -5.35 -1.27 -12.44
C SER A 135 -6.85 -1.53 -12.35
N LYS A 136 -7.41 -1.47 -11.14
CA LYS A 136 -8.87 -1.56 -10.93
C LYS A 136 -9.64 -0.47 -11.67
N VAL A 137 -9.18 0.78 -11.59
CA VAL A 137 -9.83 1.93 -12.28
C VAL A 137 -9.70 1.78 -13.79
N LYS A 138 -8.56 1.30 -14.29
CA LYS A 138 -8.38 1.01 -15.73
C LYS A 138 -9.33 -0.08 -16.22
N ILE A 139 -9.51 -1.14 -15.43
CA ILE A 139 -10.43 -2.24 -15.74
C ILE A 139 -11.89 -1.75 -15.72
N LEU A 140 -12.26 -0.94 -14.73
CA LEU A 140 -13.62 -0.39 -14.63
C LEU A 140 -13.95 0.54 -15.80
N LYS A 141 -13.04 1.45 -16.16
CA LYS A 141 -13.22 2.32 -17.33
C LYS A 141 -13.33 1.52 -18.63
N LYS A 142 -12.49 0.51 -18.81
CA LYS A 142 -12.57 -0.38 -19.97
C LYS A 142 -13.93 -1.11 -20.04
N ALA A 143 -14.45 -1.58 -18.90
CA ALA A 143 -15.76 -2.23 -18.85
C ALA A 143 -16.91 -1.25 -19.14
N GLU A 144 -16.82 0.00 -18.67
CA GLU A 144 -17.77 1.08 -18.99
C GLU A 144 -17.73 1.43 -20.48
N ASP A 145 -16.54 1.58 -21.07
CA ASP A 145 -16.34 1.84 -22.50
C ASP A 145 -16.84 0.69 -23.39
N GLU A 146 -16.87 -0.54 -22.87
CA GLU A 146 -17.41 -1.75 -23.51
C GLU A 146 -18.93 -1.95 -23.25
N GLY A 147 -19.59 -1.00 -22.56
CA GLY A 147 -21.04 -1.03 -22.31
C GLY A 147 -21.50 -2.05 -21.26
N ILE A 148 -20.61 -2.47 -20.37
CA ILE A 148 -20.89 -3.47 -19.33
C ILE A 148 -21.48 -2.79 -18.09
N GLU A 149 -22.75 -3.05 -17.80
CA GLU A 149 -23.48 -2.55 -16.62
C GLU A 149 -22.79 -2.90 -15.28
N PRO A 150 -22.78 -2.00 -14.27
CA PRO A 150 -22.04 -2.20 -13.02
C PRO A 150 -22.39 -3.48 -12.23
N LEU A 151 -23.62 -3.99 -12.38
CA LEU A 151 -24.06 -5.25 -11.75
C LEU A 151 -23.39 -6.50 -12.35
N GLN A 152 -22.85 -6.40 -13.58
CA GLN A 152 -22.15 -7.48 -14.27
C GLN A 152 -20.64 -7.50 -13.94
N LEU A 153 -20.10 -6.50 -13.24
CA LEU A 153 -18.67 -6.42 -12.93
C LEU A 153 -18.18 -7.53 -11.99
N SER A 154 -19.05 -8.12 -11.15
CA SER A 154 -18.67 -9.23 -10.26
C SER A 154 -18.47 -10.56 -10.98
N THR A 155 -18.94 -10.69 -12.23
CA THR A 155 -18.83 -11.92 -13.04
C THR A 155 -17.65 -11.91 -14.00
N VAL A 156 -17.00 -10.74 -14.21
CA VAL A 156 -15.79 -10.62 -15.02
C VAL A 156 -14.61 -11.29 -14.27
N PRO A 157 -13.94 -12.32 -14.83
CA PRO A 157 -12.91 -13.10 -14.12
C PRO A 157 -11.75 -12.26 -13.56
N GLN A 158 -11.34 -11.21 -14.30
CA GLN A 158 -10.28 -10.29 -13.88
C GLN A 158 -10.71 -9.32 -12.77
N VAL A 159 -12.00 -9.03 -12.64
CA VAL A 159 -12.55 -8.16 -11.57
C VAL A 159 -12.88 -9.01 -10.33
N SER A 160 -13.43 -10.20 -10.53
CA SER A 160 -13.77 -11.17 -9.49
C SER A 160 -12.55 -11.60 -8.66
N SER A 161 -11.42 -11.90 -9.31
CA SER A 161 -10.16 -12.22 -8.62
C SER A 161 -9.64 -11.07 -7.75
N LEU A 162 -9.77 -9.81 -8.19
CA LEU A 162 -9.40 -8.62 -7.38
C LEU A 162 -10.34 -8.39 -6.19
N VAL A 163 -11.63 -8.70 -6.33
CA VAL A 163 -12.63 -8.59 -5.23
C VAL A 163 -12.43 -9.73 -4.21
N ALA A 164 -12.10 -10.94 -4.67
CA ALA A 164 -11.84 -12.11 -3.83
C ALA A 164 -10.59 -11.94 -2.93
N VAL A 165 -9.54 -11.26 -3.41
CA VAL A 165 -8.34 -10.97 -2.60
C VAL A 165 -8.67 -10.10 -1.37
N HIS A 166 -9.68 -9.21 -1.45
CA HIS A 166 -10.14 -8.43 -0.30
C HIS A 166 -11.14 -9.18 0.60
N SER A 167 -11.98 -10.06 0.05
CA SER A 167 -12.89 -10.88 0.85
C SER A 167 -12.14 -11.90 1.72
N ALA A 168 -11.07 -12.51 1.18
CA ALA A 168 -10.21 -13.42 1.94
C ALA A 168 -9.33 -12.72 2.99
N ALA A 169 -9.04 -11.42 2.81
CA ALA A 169 -8.33 -10.61 3.81
C ALA A 169 -9.26 -10.14 4.95
N SER A 170 -10.55 -9.91 4.67
CA SER A 170 -11.56 -9.58 5.69
C SER A 170 -12.12 -10.79 6.42
N SER A 171 -12.20 -11.97 5.79
CA SER A 171 -12.78 -13.18 6.42
C SER A 171 -11.84 -13.89 7.39
N LYS A 172 -10.54 -13.58 7.40
CA LYS A 172 -9.58 -14.11 8.39
C LYS A 172 -9.47 -13.30 9.68
N LEU A 173 -10.23 -12.20 9.83
CA LEU A 173 -10.35 -11.44 11.08
C LEU A 173 -11.64 -11.76 11.85
N ASN A 174 -12.46 -12.70 11.38
CA ASN A 174 -13.70 -13.09 12.04
C ASN A 174 -13.75 -14.60 12.33
N ASN A 175 -12.70 -15.11 12.97
CA ASN A 175 -12.78 -16.37 13.72
C ASN A 175 -11.81 -16.31 14.90
N GLY A 176 -12.35 -16.14 16.10
CA GLY A 176 -11.60 -16.12 17.35
C GLY A 176 -12.35 -15.38 18.46
N ARG A 177 -13.48 -15.96 18.88
CA ARG A 177 -13.85 -15.98 20.30
C ARG A 177 -12.95 -17.01 20.99
#